data_AF-A0A7C6V484-F1
#
_entry.id   AF-A0A7C6V484-F1
#
_cell.length_a   1.000
_cell.length_b   1.000
_cell.length_c   1.000
_cell.angle_alpha   90.00
_cell.angle_beta   90.00
_cell.angle_gamma   90.00
#
_symmetry.space_group_name_H-M   'P 1'
#
loop_
_entity.id
_entity.type
_entity.pdbx_description
1 polymer ?
#
loop_
_entity_poly.entity_id
_entity_poly.type
_entity_poly.pdbx_seq_one_letter_code
_entity_poly.pdbx_strand_id
1 'polypeptide(L)'
;MTIAEIFMGWPAIISSLFFAAAGIIRRRPAYLVLAAVLLLGITLYLAGTPRFRFTGILLPISFPAAAVVVHRRKIWLAIILVSPTFIFFGWLAAIVLYQ
;
A
#
# COMPACT_ATOMS: atom_id res chain seq x y z
N MET A 1 15.15 18.07 6.04
CA MET A 1 14.00 17.14 6.06
C MET A 1 12.78 17.92 6.51
N THR A 2 11.79 18.08 5.65
CA THR A 2 10.54 18.76 6.00
C THR A 2 9.66 17.82 6.83
N ILE A 3 8.80 18.34 7.71
CA ILE A 3 7.86 17.53 8.51
C ILE A 3 6.98 16.65 7.61
N ALA A 4 6.66 17.12 6.40
CA ALA A 4 5.93 16.35 5.40
C ALA A 4 6.67 15.07 4.97
N GLU A 5 7.99 15.09 4.82
CA GLU A 5 8.78 13.89 4.47
C GLU A 5 8.80 12.85 5.59
N ILE A 6 8.72 13.29 6.84
CA ILE A 6 8.67 12.41 8.02
C ILE A 6 7.33 11.65 8.06
N PHE A 7 6.22 12.33 7.73
CA PHE A 7 4.89 11.72 7.73
C PHE A 7 4.51 11.02 6.42
N MET A 8 5.05 11.44 5.27
CA MET A 8 4.75 10.87 3.94
C MET A 8 5.83 9.91 3.42
N GLY A 9 6.82 9.55 4.26
CA GLY A 9 7.85 8.57 3.92
C GLY A 9 7.52 7.15 4.39
N TRP A 10 8.53 6.46 4.92
CA TRP A 10 8.40 5.10 5.47
C TRP A 10 7.29 4.92 6.52
N PRO A 11 7.02 5.86 7.45
CA PRO A 11 5.94 5.70 8.43
C PRO A 11 4.55 5.57 7.80
N ALA A 12 4.27 6.27 6.70
CA ALA A 12 3.01 6.14 5.97
C ALA A 12 2.91 4.80 5.24
N ILE A 13 4.01 4.31 4.66
CA ILE A 13 4.06 2.98 4.02
C ILE A 13 3.76 1.89 5.07
N ILE A 14 4.48 1.91 6.19
CA ILE A 14 4.31 0.92 7.27
C ILE A 14 2.89 0.98 7.82
N SER A 15 2.37 2.19 8.08
CA SER A 15 1.01 2.39 8.56
C SER A 15 -0.02 1.87 7.55
N SER A 16 0.16 2.14 6.25
CA SER A 16 -0.70 1.62 5.19
C SER A 16 -0.72 0.10 5.16
N LEU A 17 0.46 -0.55 5.21
CA LEU A 17 0.56 -2.01 5.23
C LEU A 17 -0.14 -2.59 6.47
N PHE A 18 0.05 -1.96 7.63
CA PHE A 18 -0.62 -2.35 8.87
C PHE A 18 -2.16 -2.24 8.75
N PHE A 19 -2.68 -1.12 8.24
CA PHE A 19 -4.11 -0.95 8.01
C PHE A 19 -4.66 -1.94 6.98
N ALA A 20 -3.90 -2.26 5.93
CA ALA A 20 -4.30 -3.25 4.94
C ALA A 20 -4.41 -4.66 5.56
N ALA A 21 -3.40 -5.08 6.33
CA ALA A 21 -3.43 -6.34 7.06
C ALA A 21 -4.60 -6.39 8.06
N ALA A 22 -4.77 -5.35 8.87
CA ALA A 22 -5.88 -5.24 9.82
C ALA A 22 -7.25 -5.26 9.11
N GLY A 23 -7.37 -4.63 7.95
CA GLY A 23 -8.57 -4.62 7.11
C GLY A 23 -8.96 -6.00 6.60
N ILE A 24 -7.98 -6.78 6.15
CA ILE A 24 -8.19 -8.16 5.70
C ILE A 24 -8.56 -9.05 6.89
N ILE A 25 -7.79 -9.01 7.98
CA ILE A 25 -8.00 -9.86 9.18
C ILE A 25 -9.36 -9.57 9.83
N ARG A 26 -9.66 -8.29 10.08
CA ARG A 26 -10.92 -7.86 10.70
C ARG A 26 -12.10 -7.83 9.73
N ARG A 27 -11.86 -8.13 8.43
CA ARG A 27 -12.86 -8.06 7.35
C ARG A 27 -13.56 -6.71 7.25
N ARG A 28 -12.83 -5.62 7.52
CA ARG A 28 -13.34 -4.25 7.53
C ARG A 28 -12.79 -3.50 6.31
N PRO A 29 -13.59 -3.34 5.22
CA PRO A 29 -13.12 -2.72 3.98
C PRO A 29 -12.67 -1.27 4.17
N ALA A 30 -13.21 -0.56 5.17
CA ALA A 30 -12.80 0.80 5.51
C ALA A 30 -11.30 0.93 5.81
N TYR A 31 -10.68 -0.07 6.45
CA TYR A 31 -9.23 -0.02 6.72
C TYR A 31 -8.40 -0.16 5.44
N LEU A 32 -8.88 -0.88 4.43
CA LEU A 32 -8.22 -0.97 3.12
C LEU A 32 -8.31 0.35 2.35
N VAL A 33 -9.43 1.06 2.47
CA VAL A 33 -9.56 2.42 1.89
C VAL A 33 -8.59 3.38 2.59
N LEU A 34 -8.49 3.34 3.92
CA LEU A 34 -7.52 4.15 4.66
C LEU A 34 -6.07 3.84 4.26
N ALA A 35 -5.74 2.55 4.09
CA ALA A 35 -4.44 2.15 3.57
C ALA A 35 -4.17 2.77 2.18
N ALA A 36 -5.14 2.76 1.28
CA ALA A 36 -5.02 3.39 -0.04
C ALA A 36 -4.71 4.89 0.04
N VAL A 37 -5.38 5.62 0.94
CA VAL A 37 -5.17 7.06 1.15
C VAL A 37 -3.78 7.34 1.70
N LEU A 38 -3.32 6.55 2.67
CA LEU A 38 -1.97 6.67 3.23
C LEU A 38 -0.88 6.39 2.18
N LEU A 39 -1.11 5.40 1.32
CA LEU A 39 -0.15 5.01 0.28
C LEU A 39 -0.15 5.96 -0.93
N LEU A 40 -1.24 6.70 -1.16
CA LEU A 40 -1.43 7.57 -2.33
C LEU A 40 -0.30 8.61 -2.48
N GLY A 41 0.11 9.26 -1.39
CA GLY A 41 1.18 10.26 -1.43
C GLY A 41 2.51 9.69 -1.96
N ILE A 42 2.96 8.56 -1.41
CA ILE A 42 4.18 7.86 -1.86
C ILE A 42 4.06 7.38 -3.30
N THR A 43 2.92 6.81 -3.64
CA THR A 43 2.74 6.13 -4.93
C THR A 43 2.63 7.13 -6.08
N LEU A 44 2.01 8.29 -5.85
CA LEU A 44 2.07 9.44 -6.76
C LEU A 44 3.49 9.98 -6.92
N TYR A 45 4.26 10.06 -5.84
CA TYR A 45 5.67 10.42 -5.90
C TYR A 45 6.48 9.42 -6.76
N LEU A 46 6.30 8.11 -6.55
CA LEU A 46 6.91 7.07 -7.38
C LEU A 46 6.45 7.15 -8.84
N ALA A 47 5.18 7.48 -9.09
CA ALA A 47 4.63 7.58 -10.43
C ALA A 47 5.28 8.71 -11.27
N GLY A 48 5.81 9.74 -10.60
CA GLY A 48 6.61 10.80 -11.22
C GLY A 48 7.99 10.32 -11.71
N THR A 49 8.45 9.15 -11.28
CA THR A 49 9.73 8.58 -11.73
C THR A 49 9.53 7.64 -12.94
N PRO A 50 10.37 7.71 -13.98
CA PRO A 50 10.21 6.88 -15.18
C PRO A 50 10.20 5.37 -14.90
N ARG A 51 10.96 4.92 -13.89
CA ARG A 51 11.09 3.51 -13.52
C ARG A 51 9.85 2.95 -12.81
N PHE A 52 9.15 3.78 -12.04
CA PHE A 52 8.02 3.33 -11.20
C PHE A 52 6.68 3.93 -11.61
N ARG A 53 6.58 4.48 -12.83
CA ARG A 53 5.37 5.13 -13.34
C ARG A 53 4.13 4.26 -13.22
N PHE A 54 4.23 3.00 -13.66
CA PHE A 54 3.10 2.07 -13.65
C PHE A 54 2.85 1.50 -12.25
N THR A 55 3.90 1.16 -11.50
CA THR A 55 3.76 0.61 -10.14
C THR A 55 3.19 1.64 -9.18
N GLY A 56 3.57 2.92 -9.31
CA GLY A 56 3.02 4.03 -8.54
C GLY A 56 1.52 4.28 -8.76
N ILE A 57 0.91 3.71 -9.80
CA ILE A 57 -0.55 3.81 -10.02
C ILE A 57 -1.25 2.50 -9.67
N LEU A 58 -0.66 1.35 -10.01
CA LEU A 58 -1.24 0.04 -9.75
C LEU A 58 -1.33 -0.29 -8.26
N LEU A 59 -0.28 0.02 -7.50
CA LEU A 59 -0.16 -0.32 -6.09
C LEU A 59 -1.26 0.28 -5.21
N PRO A 60 -1.59 1.60 -5.28
CA PRO A 60 -2.67 2.15 -4.47
C PRO A 60 -4.05 1.63 -4.88
N ILE A 61 -4.27 1.31 -6.18
CA ILE A 61 -5.54 0.76 -6.69
C ILE A 61 -5.80 -0.68 -6.18
N SER A 62 -4.75 -1.42 -5.83
CA SER A 62 -4.88 -2.76 -5.26
C SER A 62 -5.71 -2.79 -3.96
N PHE A 63 -5.63 -1.74 -3.13
CA PHE A 63 -6.32 -1.69 -1.85
C PHE A 63 -7.83 -1.44 -1.96
N PRO A 64 -8.35 -0.47 -2.74
CA PRO A 64 -9.77 -0.34 -3.01
C PRO A 64 -10.36 -1.59 -3.66
N ALA A 65 -9.65 -2.19 -4.61
CA ALA A 65 -10.09 -3.43 -5.25
C ALA A 65 -10.16 -4.58 -4.23
N ALA A 66 -9.19 -4.68 -3.32
CA ALA A 66 -9.24 -5.63 -2.20
C ALA A 66 -10.39 -5.31 -1.23
N ALA A 67 -10.73 -4.03 -1.01
CA ALA A 67 -11.84 -3.63 -0.15
C ALA A 67 -13.18 -4.16 -0.69
N VAL A 68 -13.42 -4.05 -2.00
CA VAL A 68 -14.62 -4.61 -2.66
C VAL A 68 -14.68 -6.13 -2.49
N VAL A 69 -13.54 -6.80 -2.63
CA VAL A 69 -13.43 -8.25 -2.52
C VAL A 69 -13.63 -8.74 -1.08
N VAL A 70 -13.08 -8.03 -0.09
CA VAL A 70 -13.33 -8.29 1.35
C VAL A 70 -14.80 -8.08 1.69
N HIS A 71 -15.44 -7.05 1.14
CA HIS A 71 -16.87 -6.81 1.32
C HIS A 71 -17.71 -7.99 0.79
N ARG A 72 -17.28 -8.62 -0.32
CA ARG A 72 -17.88 -9.85 -0.87
C ARG A 72 -17.45 -11.14 -0.15
N ARG A 73 -16.79 -11.05 1.02
CA ARG A 73 -16.27 -12.16 1.84
C ARG A 73 -15.24 -13.07 1.15
N LYS A 74 -14.66 -12.68 0.01
CA LYS A 74 -13.66 -13.48 -0.74
C LYS A 74 -12.23 -13.15 -0.31
N ILE A 75 -11.88 -13.47 0.93
CA ILE A 75 -10.61 -13.04 1.57
C ILE A 75 -9.36 -13.47 0.78
N TRP A 76 -9.35 -14.68 0.22
CA TRP A 76 -8.24 -15.17 -0.61
C TRP A 76 -7.88 -14.24 -1.77
N LEU A 77 -8.88 -13.72 -2.47
CA LEU A 77 -8.66 -12.77 -3.58
C LEU A 77 -8.11 -11.43 -3.06
N ALA A 78 -8.53 -10.99 -1.86
CA ALA A 78 -8.00 -9.77 -1.27
C ALA A 78 -6.52 -9.93 -0.87
N ILE A 79 -6.14 -11.10 -0.35
CA ILE A 79 -4.73 -11.41 -0.05
C ILE A 79 -3.89 -11.39 -1.33
N ILE A 80 -4.37 -12.03 -2.41
CA ILE A 80 -3.68 -12.04 -3.71
C ILE A 80 -3.56 -10.63 -4.29
N LEU A 81 -4.57 -9.78 -4.14
CA LEU A 81 -4.52 -8.41 -4.64
C LEU A 81 -3.51 -7.55 -3.88
N VAL A 82 -3.39 -7.76 -2.57
CA VAL A 82 -2.57 -6.92 -1.68
C VAL A 82 -1.12 -7.41 -1.60
N SER A 83 -0.86 -8.70 -1.83
CA SER A 83 0.47 -9.28 -1.70
C SER A 83 1.55 -8.63 -2.59
N PRO A 84 1.30 -8.21 -3.85
CA PRO A 84 2.31 -7.53 -4.66
C PRO A 84 2.75 -6.21 -4.02
N THR A 85 1.84 -5.52 -3.33
CA THR A 85 2.14 -4.27 -2.61
C THR A 85 3.05 -4.51 -1.42
N PHE A 86 2.80 -5.57 -0.65
CA PHE A 86 3.69 -5.96 0.45
C PHE A 86 5.08 -6.38 -0.06
N ILE A 87 5.14 -7.17 -1.13
CA ILE A 87 6.40 -7.63 -1.73
C ILE A 87 7.20 -6.44 -2.26
N PHE A 88 6.56 -5.51 -2.98
CA PHE A 88 7.22 -4.35 -3.56
C PHE A 88 7.85 -3.47 -2.48
N PHE A 89 7.10 -3.09 -1.44
CA PHE A 89 7.65 -2.25 -0.37
C PHE A 89 8.63 -3.00 0.52
N GLY A 90 8.48 -4.31 0.71
CA GLY A 90 9.46 -5.14 1.41
C GLY A 90 10.80 -5.20 0.67
N TRP A 91 10.76 -5.37 -0.65
CA TRP A 91 11.95 -5.31 -1.51
C TRP A 91 12.60 -3.93 -1.49
N LEU A 92 11.79 -2.86 -1.57
CA LEU A 92 12.28 -1.48 -1.52
C LEU A 92 12.94 -1.19 -0.16
N ALA A 93 12.39 -1.71 0.94
CA ALA A 93 12.97 -1.58 2.27
C ALA A 93 14.30 -2.32 2.37
N ALA A 94 14.40 -3.53 1.81
CA ALA A 94 15.65 -4.28 1.76
C ALA A 94 16.73 -3.50 1.01
N ILE A 95 16.43 -2.94 -0.17
CA ILE A 95 17.40 -2.12 -0.91
C ILE A 95 17.92 -0.97 -0.06
N VAL A 96 17.03 -0.23 0.61
CA VAL A 96 17.43 0.93 1.43
C VAL A 96 18.27 0.51 2.65
N LEU A 97 18.06 -0.68 3.21
CA LEU A 97 18.81 -1.18 4.37
C LEU A 97 20.17 -1.79 4.00
N TYR A 98 20.30 -2.35 2.79
CA TYR A 98 21.53 -3.01 2.32
C TYR A 98 22.41 -2.10 1.43
N GLN A 99 21.99 -0.86 1.21
CA GLN A 99 22.73 0.17 0.48
C GLN A 99 23.51 1.05 1.46
#